data_AF-A0A386TJN9-F1
#
_entry.id   AF-A0A386TJN9-F1
#
_cell.length_a   1.000
_cell.length_b   1.000
_cell.length_c   1.000
_cell.angle_alpha   90.00
_cell.angle_beta   90.00
_cell.angle_gamma   90.00
#
_symmetry.space_group_name_H-M   'P 1'
#
loop_
_entity.id
_entity.type
_entity.pdbx_description
1 polymer ?
#
loop_
_entity_poly.entity_id
_entity_poly.type
_entity_poly.pdbx_seq_one_letter_code
_entity_poly.pdbx_strand_id
1 'polypeptide(L)'
;MNKSDDETLTFKEMVGKFDVTPRTLRYYEYLELLKPTLQGRERSYDRKQIARFKLILRGRRFGMKLEDIRVWLEIYKNRGSRAQLSRCPLIGSASLCVAQLS
;
A
#
# COMPACT_ATOMS: atom_id res chain seq x y z
N MET A 1 -19.17 -0.80 -14.58
CA MET A 1 -18.45 0.49 -14.58
C MET A 1 -17.10 0.31 -13.90
N ASN A 2 -16.08 -0.17 -14.61
CA ASN A 2 -14.74 -0.36 -14.03
C ASN A 2 -13.89 0.88 -14.36
N LYS A 3 -13.81 1.85 -13.45
CA LYS A 3 -12.79 2.90 -13.53
C LYS A 3 -11.42 2.20 -13.45
N SER A 4 -10.72 2.22 -14.58
CA SER A 4 -9.34 1.77 -14.71
C SER A 4 -8.50 2.33 -13.56
N ASP A 5 -7.52 1.57 -13.09
CA ASP A 5 -6.66 1.90 -11.96
C ASP A 5 -5.77 3.15 -12.17
N ASP A 6 -6.08 3.97 -13.17
CA ASP A 6 -5.40 5.19 -13.59
C ASP A 6 -5.94 6.47 -12.94
N GLU A 7 -7.18 6.45 -12.47
CA GLU A 7 -7.84 7.66 -11.98
C GLU A 7 -7.70 7.82 -10.46
N THR A 8 -7.58 9.08 -10.03
CA THR A 8 -7.61 9.47 -8.62
C THR A 8 -8.92 8.99 -8.00
N LEU A 9 -8.84 8.29 -6.87
CA LEU A 9 -10.04 7.75 -6.20
C LEU A 9 -10.38 8.57 -4.96
N THR A 10 -11.67 8.82 -4.74
CA THR A 10 -12.15 9.42 -3.49
C THR A 10 -12.18 8.41 -2.34
N PHE A 11 -12.32 8.88 -1.09
CA PHE A 11 -12.49 8.03 0.09
C PHE A 11 -13.63 7.00 -0.07
N LYS A 12 -14.77 7.43 -0.60
CA LYS A 12 -15.93 6.54 -0.81
C LYS A 12 -15.64 5.49 -1.88
N GLU A 13 -14.99 5.88 -2.98
CA GLU A 13 -14.60 4.95 -4.04
C GLU A 13 -13.55 3.94 -3.54
N MET A 14 -12.61 4.34 -2.69
CA MET A 14 -11.63 3.42 -2.08
C MET A 14 -12.30 2.34 -1.21
N VAL A 15 -13.23 2.75 -0.34
CA VAL A 15 -13.99 1.84 0.53
C VAL A 15 -14.79 0.85 -0.32
N GLY A 16 -15.49 1.31 -1.36
CA GLY A 16 -16.28 0.46 -2.23
C GLY A 16 -15.46 -0.45 -3.14
N LYS A 17 -14.32 0.03 -3.67
CA LYS A 17 -13.49 -0.73 -4.63
C LYS A 17 -12.70 -1.86 -3.96
N PHE A 18 -12.30 -1.68 -2.70
CA PHE A 18 -11.48 -2.64 -1.98
C PHE A 18 -12.23 -3.40 -0.89
N ASP A 19 -13.53 -3.13 -0.71
CA ASP A 19 -14.37 -3.71 0.35
C ASP A 19 -13.75 -3.57 1.75
N VAL A 20 -13.14 -2.40 1.98
CA VAL A 20 -12.43 -2.08 3.23
C VAL A 20 -13.27 -1.20 4.11
N THR A 21 -13.24 -1.43 5.42
CA THR A 21 -13.96 -0.55 6.33
C THR A 21 -13.35 0.86 6.34
N PRO A 22 -14.17 1.92 6.47
CA PRO A 22 -13.68 3.29 6.66
C PRO A 22 -12.70 3.43 7.82
N ARG A 23 -12.84 2.59 8.85
CA ARG A 23 -11.95 2.55 10.02
C ARG A 23 -10.55 2.08 9.64
N THR A 24 -10.43 1.04 8.82
CA THR A 24 -9.15 0.54 8.32
C THR A 24 -8.44 1.61 7.48
N LEU A 25 -9.18 2.30 6.61
CA LEU A 25 -8.60 3.35 5.77
C LEU A 25 -8.01 4.49 6.61
N ARG A 26 -8.78 4.99 7.59
CA ARG A 26 -8.31 6.03 8.54
C ARG A 26 -7.13 5.56 9.38
N TYR A 27 -7.11 4.29 9.78
CA TYR A 27 -5.99 3.74 10.54
C TYR A 27 -4.69 3.75 9.72
N TYR A 28 -4.76 3.46 8.42
CA TYR A 28 -3.57 3.53 7.55
C TYR A 28 -3.15 4.98 7.22
N GLU A 29 -4.08 5.93 7.21
CA GLU A 29 -3.74 7.35 7.16
C GLU A 29 -2.99 7.78 8.43
N TYR A 30 -3.45 7.37 9.61
CA TYR A 30 -2.82 7.69 10.88
C TYR A 30 -1.38 7.14 10.97
N LEU A 31 -1.14 5.96 10.42
CA LEU A 31 0.19 5.35 10.34
C LEU A 31 1.09 5.96 9.24
N GLU A 32 0.60 7.00 8.54
CA GLU A 32 1.26 7.67 7.42
C GLU A 32 1.60 6.73 6.24
N LEU A 33 0.96 5.57 6.16
CA LEU A 33 1.10 4.61 5.05
C LEU A 33 0.44 5.14 3.78
N LEU A 34 -0.67 5.85 3.96
CA LEU A 34 -1.40 6.54 2.90
C LEU A 34 -1.31 8.03 3.13
N LYS A 35 -1.04 8.77 2.05
CA LYS A 35 -1.06 10.23 2.05
C LYS A 35 -2.14 10.71 1.09
N PRO A 36 -3.38 10.93 1.57
CA PRO A 36 -4.42 11.52 0.75
C PRO A 36 -4.05 12.97 0.41
N THR A 37 -4.41 13.40 -0.78
CA THR A 37 -4.38 14.80 -1.17
C THR A 37 -5.74 15.40 -0.86
N LEU A 38 -5.77 16.58 -0.26
CA LEU A 38 -7.01 17.35 -0.09
C LEU A 38 -7.31 18.05 -1.41
N GLN A 39 -8.31 17.56 -2.14
CA GLN A 39 -8.79 18.20 -3.34
C GLN A 39 -10.08 18.97 -2.99
N GLY A 40 -9.90 20.25 -2.64
CA GLY A 40 -10.98 21.09 -2.11
C GLY A 40 -11.37 20.66 -0.69
N ARG A 41 -12.42 19.84 -0.57
CA ARG A 41 -13.01 19.40 0.71
C ARG A 41 -13.05 17.88 0.89
N GLU A 42 -12.61 17.13 -0.12
CA GLU A 42 -12.63 15.67 -0.11
C GLU A 42 -11.21 15.08 -0.15
N ARG A 43 -11.03 13.94 0.53
CA ARG A 43 -9.78 13.17 0.51
C ARG A 43 -9.72 12.38 -0.80
N SER A 44 -8.75 12.69 -1.64
CA SER A 44 -8.47 11.96 -2.89
C SER A 44 -7.14 11.22 -2.81
N TYR A 45 -7.11 10.04 -3.40
CA TYR A 45 -5.96 9.15 -3.43
C TYR A 45 -5.47 9.04 -4.86
N ASP A 46 -4.24 9.47 -5.07
CA ASP A 46 -3.57 9.34 -6.36
C ASP A 46 -3.22 7.88 -6.65
N ARG A 47 -2.95 7.57 -7.93
CA ARG A 47 -2.61 6.23 -8.43
C ARG A 47 -1.48 5.56 -7.65
N LYS A 48 -0.48 6.33 -7.23
CA LYS A 48 0.63 5.85 -6.38
C LYS A 48 0.14 5.36 -5.01
N GLN A 49 -0.84 6.03 -4.41
CA GLN A 49 -1.43 5.64 -3.13
C GLN A 49 -2.29 4.38 -3.29
N ILE A 50 -3.05 4.29 -4.39
CA ILE A 50 -3.87 3.12 -4.71
C ILE A 50 -3.00 1.87 -4.88
N ALA A 51 -1.89 1.98 -5.61
CA ALA A 51 -0.95 0.87 -5.79
C ALA A 51 -0.34 0.41 -4.45
N ARG A 52 0.06 1.35 -3.58
CA ARG A 52 0.55 1.04 -2.22
C ARG A 52 -0.52 0.36 -1.38
N PHE A 53 -1.76 0.84 -1.44
CA PHE A 53 -2.87 0.26 -0.69
C PHE A 53 -3.13 -1.19 -1.09
N LYS A 54 -3.13 -1.49 -2.41
CA LYS A 54 -3.22 -2.86 -2.93
C LYS A 54 -2.14 -3.77 -2.36
N LEU A 55 -0.90 -3.28 -2.27
CA LEU A 55 0.21 -4.03 -1.70
C LEU A 55 0.04 -4.29 -0.20
N ILE A 56 -0.43 -3.31 0.58
CA ILE A 56 -0.71 -3.47 2.01
C ILE A 56 -1.78 -4.54 2.24
N LEU A 57 -2.87 -4.50 1.47
CA LEU A 57 -3.94 -5.49 1.57
C LEU A 57 -3.45 -6.90 1.23
N ARG A 58 -2.61 -7.04 0.20
CA ARG A 58 -1.97 -8.33 -0.11
C ARG A 58 -1.09 -8.80 1.04
N GLY A 59 -0.25 -7.93 1.59
CA GLY A 59 0.62 -8.28 2.72
C GLY A 59 -0.16 -8.73 3.96
N ARG A 60 -1.29 -8.07 4.24
CA ARG A 60 -2.22 -8.47 5.30
C ARG A 60 -2.86 -9.83 5.06
N ARG A 61 -3.16 -10.17 3.81
CA ARG A 61 -3.67 -11.50 3.43
C ARG A 61 -2.64 -12.62 3.66
N PHE A 62 -1.35 -12.31 3.57
CA PHE A 62 -0.26 -13.24 3.91
C PHE A 62 0.01 -13.35 5.42
N GLY A 63 -0.70 -12.60 6.26
CA GLY A 63 -0.50 -12.63 7.71
C GLY A 63 0.72 -11.84 8.20
N MET A 64 1.31 -10.98 7.36
CA MET A 64 2.42 -10.13 7.78
C MET A 64 1.96 -9.06 8.79
N LYS A 65 2.87 -8.71 9.71
CA LYS A 65 2.65 -7.58 10.62
C LYS A 65 2.69 -6.28 9.83
N LEU A 66 1.98 -5.28 10.34
CA LEU A 66 1.85 -4.00 9.64
C LEU A 66 3.18 -3.23 9.60
N GLU A 67 4.02 -3.42 10.62
CA GLU A 67 5.39 -2.91 10.70
C GLU A 67 6.28 -3.48 9.60
N ASP A 68 6.23 -4.80 9.38
CA ASP A 68 6.99 -5.48 8.32
C ASP A 68 6.59 -4.98 6.93
N ILE A 69 5.28 -4.77 6.72
CA ILE A 69 4.74 -4.22 5.47
C ILE A 69 5.27 -2.79 5.24
N ARG A 70 5.41 -1.97 6.29
CA ARG A 70 5.98 -0.61 6.18
C ARG A 70 7.43 -0.64 5.72
N VAL A 71 8.25 -1.48 6.34
CA VAL A 71 9.66 -1.68 5.94
C VAL A 71 9.74 -2.19 4.50
N TRP A 72 8.89 -3.14 4.13
CA TRP A 72 8.83 -3.69 2.78
C TRP A 72 8.44 -2.63 1.73
N LEU A 73 7.48 -1.76 2.05
CA LEU A 73 7.08 -0.64 1.19
C LEU A 73 8.19 0.41 1.01
N GLU A 74 8.96 0.67 2.06
CA GLU A 74 10.10 1.60 2.00
C GLU A 74 11.22 1.04 1.12
N ILE A 75 11.51 -0.26 1.26
CA ILE A 75 12.44 -0.98 0.36
C ILE A 75 11.91 -0.94 -1.08
N TYR A 76 10.62 -1.18 -1.32
CA TYR A 76 10.03 -1.14 -2.65
C TYR A 76 10.13 0.24 -3.30
N LYS A 77 9.90 1.32 -2.53
CA LYS A 77 10.09 2.70 -2.97
C LYS A 77 11.56 2.98 -3.33
N ASN A 78 12.50 2.40 -2.58
CA ASN A 78 13.94 2.58 -2.77
C ASN A 78 14.59 1.58 -3.73
N ARG A 79 13.85 0.65 -4.36
CA ARG A 79 14.39 -0.28 -5.38
C ARG A 79 14.86 0.39 -6.69
N GLY A 80 14.90 1.73 -6.76
CA GLY A 80 15.73 2.46 -7.72
C GLY A 80 17.23 2.46 -7.38
N SER A 81 17.61 2.07 -6.16
CA SER A 81 19.00 2.06 -5.68
C SER A 81 19.34 0.68 -5.13
N ARG A 82 20.08 -0.13 -5.91
CA ARG A 82 20.53 -1.51 -5.60
C ARG A 82 21.29 -1.70 -4.27
N ALA A 83 21.53 -0.64 -3.49
CA ALA A 83 22.54 -0.61 -2.43
C ALA A 83 22.05 -0.82 -0.99
N GLN A 84 20.75 -1.05 -0.74
CA GLN A 84 20.21 -1.09 0.65
C GLN A 84 19.52 -2.41 1.04
N LEU A 85 19.85 -3.53 0.37
CA LEU A 85 19.33 -4.85 0.74
C LEU A 85 19.98 -5.45 2.01
N SER A 86 20.94 -4.76 2.62
CA SER A 86 21.82 -5.28 3.68
C SER A 86 21.28 -5.12 5.11
N ARG A 87 20.08 -4.55 5.31
CA ARG A 87 19.51 -4.32 6.66
C ARG A 87 18.13 -4.95 6.83
N CYS A 88 17.98 -6.20 6.43
CA CYS A 88 16.77 -6.97 6.72
C CYS A 88 17.17 -8.30 7.39
N PRO A 89 17.31 -8.34 8.73
CA PRO A 89 17.76 -9.53 9.45
C PRO A 89 16.68 -10.60 9.61
N LEU A 90 15.48 -10.43 9.03
CA LEU A 90 14.33 -11.34 9.19
C LEU A 90 13.81 -11.93 7.87
N ILE A 91 14.62 -11.94 6.81
CA ILE A 91 14.24 -12.55 5.53
C ILE A 91 14.46 -14.07 5.59
N GLY A 92 13.55 -14.78 6.26
CA GLY A 92 13.39 -16.23 6.11
C GLY A 92 12.54 -16.62 4.90
N SER A 93 11.78 -15.69 4.31
CA SER A 93 10.79 -16.03 3.27
C SER A 93 10.37 -14.85 2.36
N ALA A 94 11.15 -13.78 2.23
CA ALA A 94 10.80 -12.70 1.29
C ALA A 94 11.05 -13.08 -0.19
N SER A 95 11.85 -14.12 -0.46
CA SER A 95 12.10 -14.60 -1.83
C SER A 95 10.85 -15.15 -2.53
N LEU A 96 9.86 -15.66 -1.79
CA LEU A 96 8.57 -16.05 -2.38
C LEU A 96 7.67 -14.84 -2.68
N CYS A 97 7.78 -13.73 -1.94
CA CYS A 97 6.82 -12.63 -2.05
C CYS A 97 7.01 -11.77 -3.31
N VAL A 98 8.20 -11.79 -3.92
CA VAL A 98 8.45 -11.07 -5.19
C VAL A 98 8.14 -11.96 -6.40
N ALA A 99 8.18 -13.29 -6.25
CA ALA A 99 8.01 -14.24 -7.34
C ALA A 99 6.54 -14.47 -7.77
N GLN A 100 5.55 -14.10 -6.94
CA GLN A 100 4.12 -14.29 -7.24
C GLN A 100 3.44 -13.02 -7.79
N LEU A 101 4.21 -12.07 -8.32
CA LEU A 101 3.74 -10.76 -8.82
C LEU A 101 3.69 -10.68 -10.36
N SER A 102 3.78 -11.81 -11.05
CA SER A 102 3.46 -11.97 -12.49
C SER A 102 2.03 -12.46 -12.68
#